data_AF-A0A6A4LY45-F1
#
_entry.id   AF-A0A6A4LY45-F1
#
_cell.length_a   1.000
_cell.length_b   1.000
_cell.length_c   1.000
_cell.angle_alpha   90.00
_cell.angle_beta   90.00
_cell.angle_gamma   90.00
#
_symmetry.space_group_name_H-M   'P 1'
#
loop_
_entity.id
_entity.type
_entity.pdbx_description
1 polymer ?
#
loop_
_entity_poly.entity_id
_entity_poly.type
_entity_poly.pdbx_seq_one_letter_code
_entity_poly.pdbx_strand_id
1 'polypeptide(L)'
;MEEIANLLSDLQKLNEETKSAHSAKVLRGLRDRMDSDINSVLRKAKIVKTGLELLDRSNGENRRLSVEFRGGSAVDRMRISVTNGLRTKLRDTMNDFQTLRDKVLSDHKEYLRRRCYNATGEVPGEDEIERMVSGSGKVEVFEGRTELYLENKERHEAVMDIQRSLDNLHQVFLDMAVLVETQGEKIDEIEHNVANAGSFVSGGTNSLFYAKQVRKKGKKWVYWVWAVGLIILLVCFIAMLSS
;
A
#
# COMPACT_ATOMS: atom_id res chain seq x y z
N MET A 1 8.03 1.21 2.17
CA MET A 1 6.96 1.68 1.27
C MET A 1 7.33 3.00 0.63
N GLU A 2 7.66 4.04 1.41
CA GLU A 2 8.11 5.34 0.85
C GLU A 2 9.35 5.22 -0.05
N GLU A 3 10.35 4.44 0.37
CA GLU A 3 11.51 4.14 -0.47
C GLU A 3 11.16 3.44 -1.79
N ILE A 4 10.13 2.57 -1.80
CA ILE A 4 9.68 1.89 -3.03
C ILE A 4 9.00 2.91 -3.97
N ALA A 5 8.21 3.83 -3.41
CA ALA A 5 7.58 4.90 -4.18
C ALA A 5 8.62 5.89 -4.77
N ASN A 6 9.68 6.20 -4.01
CA ASN A 6 10.79 7.02 -4.51
C ASN A 6 11.51 6.32 -5.67
N LEU A 7 11.83 5.03 -5.53
CA LEU A 7 12.45 4.25 -6.60
C LEU A 7 11.55 4.14 -7.84
N LEU A 8 10.23 4.03 -7.67
CA LEU A 8 9.28 4.07 -8.78
C LEU A 8 9.32 5.42 -9.51
N SER A 9 9.33 6.54 -8.77
CA SER A 9 9.46 7.88 -9.34
C SER A 9 10.78 8.05 -10.09
N ASP A 10 11.87 7.52 -9.53
CA ASP A 10 13.18 7.55 -10.19
C ASP A 10 13.17 6.73 -11.48
N LEU A 11 12.56 5.53 -11.47
CA LEU A 11 12.40 4.71 -12.66
C LEU A 11 11.54 5.37 -13.75
N GLN A 12 10.47 6.05 -13.36
CA GLN A 12 9.67 6.86 -14.29
C GLN A 12 10.51 7.96 -14.94
N LYS A 13 11.32 8.67 -14.13
CA LYS A 13 12.22 9.71 -14.63
C LYS A 13 13.28 9.14 -15.56
N LEU A 14 13.89 8.01 -15.21
CA LEU A 14 14.90 7.34 -16.05
C LEU A 14 14.31 6.86 -17.39
N ASN A 15 13.06 6.39 -17.40
CA ASN A 15 12.36 6.07 -18.65
C ASN A 15 12.17 7.32 -19.54
N GLU A 16 11.77 8.45 -18.96
CA GLU A 16 11.69 9.71 -19.72
C GLU A 16 13.06 10.18 -20.21
N GLU A 17 14.13 10.08 -19.40
CA GLU A 17 15.50 10.39 -19.83
C GLU A 17 15.94 9.51 -21.02
N THR A 18 15.53 8.23 -21.02
CA THR A 18 15.81 7.28 -22.11
C THR A 18 15.18 7.73 -23.43
N LYS A 19 14.03 8.41 -23.42
CA LYS A 19 13.38 9.00 -24.62
C LYS A 19 14.24 10.03 -25.33
N SER A 20 14.91 10.87 -24.56
CA SER A 20 15.74 11.97 -25.05
C SER A 20 17.21 11.60 -25.28
N ALA A 21 17.63 10.39 -24.90
CA ALA A 21 19.02 9.98 -25.04
C ALA A 21 19.38 9.69 -26.50
N HIS A 22 20.47 10.29 -26.98
CA HIS A 22 20.98 10.16 -28.36
C HIS A 22 22.37 9.52 -28.44
N SER A 23 22.82 8.87 -27.35
CA SER A 23 24.13 8.23 -27.28
C SER A 23 24.04 6.87 -26.63
N ALA A 24 24.63 5.88 -27.31
CA ALA A 24 24.93 4.54 -26.83
C ALA A 24 25.43 4.51 -25.37
N LYS A 25 26.41 5.37 -25.05
CA LYS A 25 27.00 5.46 -23.71
C LYS A 25 26.00 5.92 -22.66
N VAL A 26 25.14 6.89 -23.00
CA VAL A 26 24.12 7.43 -22.09
C VAL A 26 23.03 6.37 -21.87
N LEU A 27 22.58 5.70 -22.93
CA LEU A 27 21.59 4.63 -22.86
C LEU A 27 22.06 3.48 -21.95
N ARG A 28 23.32 3.04 -22.08
CA ARG A 28 23.90 2.05 -21.15
C ARG A 28 23.88 2.53 -19.69
N GLY A 29 24.28 3.77 -19.43
CA GLY A 29 24.27 4.32 -18.07
C GLY A 29 22.88 4.42 -17.46
N LEU A 30 21.87 4.82 -18.26
CA LEU A 30 20.47 4.83 -17.83
C LEU A 30 19.95 3.42 -17.54
N ARG A 31 20.25 2.47 -18.43
CA ARG A 31 19.92 1.05 -18.24
C ARG A 31 20.49 0.51 -16.93
N ASP A 32 21.77 0.73 -16.67
CA ASP A 32 22.44 0.20 -15.47
C ASP A 32 21.82 0.79 -14.18
N ARG A 33 21.42 2.07 -14.20
CA ARG A 33 20.68 2.72 -13.10
C ARG A 33 19.29 2.12 -12.92
N MET A 34 18.53 1.95 -14.01
CA MET A 34 17.20 1.36 -13.96
C MET A 34 17.24 -0.07 -13.43
N ASP A 35 18.21 -0.88 -13.86
CA ASP A 35 18.34 -2.25 -13.36
C ASP A 35 18.70 -2.28 -11.87
N SER A 36 19.58 -1.39 -11.41
CA SER A 36 19.89 -1.21 -9.98
C SER A 36 18.64 -0.85 -9.15
N ASP A 37 17.84 0.09 -9.65
CA ASP A 37 16.64 0.57 -8.96
C ASP A 37 15.55 -0.52 -8.92
N ILE A 38 15.31 -1.24 -10.03
CA ILE A 38 14.36 -2.36 -10.07
C ILE A 38 14.81 -3.49 -9.14
N ASN A 39 16.10 -3.84 -9.13
CA ASN A 39 16.62 -4.84 -8.19
C ASN A 39 16.44 -4.42 -6.73
N SER A 40 16.59 -3.13 -6.44
CA SER A 40 16.34 -2.57 -5.10
C SER A 40 14.86 -2.65 -4.73
N VAL A 41 13.96 -2.31 -5.65
CA VAL A 41 12.51 -2.48 -5.48
C VAL A 41 12.17 -3.93 -5.21
N LEU A 42 12.70 -4.87 -6.01
CA LEU A 42 12.43 -6.30 -5.88
C LEU A 42 12.81 -6.83 -4.49
N ARG A 43 14.01 -6.47 -4.00
CA ARG A 43 14.46 -6.86 -2.65
C ARG A 43 13.54 -6.29 -1.57
N LYS A 44 13.19 -5.00 -1.67
CA LYS A 44 12.32 -4.35 -0.69
C LYS A 44 10.90 -4.93 -0.72
N ALA A 45 10.36 -5.20 -1.90
CA ALA A 45 9.06 -5.84 -2.08
C ALA A 45 9.01 -7.22 -1.41
N LYS A 46 10.05 -8.04 -1.60
CA LYS A 46 10.18 -9.34 -0.92
C LYS A 46 10.20 -9.21 0.61
N ILE A 47 10.93 -8.22 1.14
CA ILE A 47 10.95 -7.95 2.59
C ILE A 47 9.56 -7.58 3.10
N VAL A 48 8.84 -6.70 2.40
CA VAL A 48 7.48 -6.31 2.81
C VAL A 48 6.51 -7.50 2.72
N LYS A 49 6.62 -8.33 1.67
CA LYS A 49 5.86 -9.59 1.54
C LYS A 49 6.06 -10.48 2.77
N THR A 50 7.31 -10.81 3.10
CA THR A 50 7.62 -11.65 4.27
C THR A 50 7.16 -11.00 5.58
N GLY A 51 7.28 -9.68 5.70
CA GLY A 51 6.75 -8.94 6.85
C GLY A 51 5.23 -9.07 7.00
N LEU A 52 4.48 -9.02 5.90
CA LEU A 52 3.03 -9.23 5.90
C LEU A 52 2.65 -10.66 6.29
N GLU A 53 3.35 -11.68 5.78
CA GLU A 53 3.15 -13.08 6.17
C GLU A 53 3.38 -13.30 7.67
N LEU A 54 4.43 -12.67 8.23
CA LEU A 54 4.71 -12.71 9.68
C LEU A 54 3.63 -12.01 10.49
N LEU A 55 3.11 -10.87 10.00
CA LEU A 55 2.00 -10.17 10.65
C LEU A 55 0.72 -11.01 10.63
N ASP A 56 0.40 -11.67 9.52
CA ASP A 56 -0.76 -12.56 9.41
C ASP A 56 -0.67 -13.73 10.41
N ARG A 57 0.51 -14.36 10.48
CA ARG A 57 0.78 -15.43 11.45
C ARG A 57 0.65 -14.92 12.89
N SER A 58 1.28 -13.78 13.20
CA SER A 58 1.22 -13.15 14.53
C SER A 58 -0.22 -12.80 14.90
N ASN A 59 -1.03 -12.30 13.97
CA ASN A 59 -2.44 -12.00 14.20
C ASN A 59 -3.24 -13.29 14.52
N GLY A 60 -2.98 -14.39 13.81
CA GLY A 60 -3.60 -15.68 14.09
C GLY A 60 -3.22 -16.26 15.47
N GLU A 61 -1.93 -16.20 15.83
CA GLU A 61 -1.42 -16.68 17.11
C GLU A 61 -1.95 -15.85 18.29
N ASN A 62 -2.03 -14.52 18.13
CA ASN A 62 -2.48 -13.60 19.17
C ASN A 62 -3.93 -13.89 19.62
N ARG A 63 -4.79 -14.38 18.72
CA ARG A 63 -6.17 -14.78 19.03
C ARG A 63 -6.28 -15.89 20.09
N ARG A 64 -5.21 -16.63 20.32
CA ARG A 64 -5.15 -17.75 21.28
C ARG A 64 -4.55 -17.36 22.63
N LEU A 65 -3.99 -16.15 22.77
CA LEU A 65 -3.28 -15.74 24.00
C LEU A 65 -4.23 -15.37 25.14
N SER A 66 -5.28 -14.59 24.86
CA SER A 66 -6.24 -14.19 25.88
C SER A 66 -7.60 -13.80 25.27
N VAL A 67 -8.62 -13.66 26.13
CA VAL A 67 -9.95 -13.20 25.74
C VAL A 67 -9.94 -11.78 25.16
N GLU A 68 -8.98 -10.95 25.57
CA GLU A 68 -8.81 -9.57 25.06
C GLU A 68 -8.31 -9.54 23.61
N PHE A 69 -7.56 -10.56 23.18
CA PHE A 69 -7.03 -10.67 21.82
C PHE A 69 -7.83 -11.62 20.93
N ARG A 70 -8.91 -12.21 21.45
CA ARG A 70 -9.75 -13.17 20.71
C ARG A 70 -10.20 -12.62 19.35
N GLY A 71 -10.50 -13.53 18.43
CA GLY A 71 -11.04 -13.17 17.11
C GLY A 71 -12.21 -12.19 17.23
N GLY A 72 -12.14 -11.09 16.49
CA GLY A 72 -13.14 -10.03 16.50
C GLY A 72 -13.07 -9.08 17.70
N SER A 73 -12.06 -9.14 18.57
CA SER A 73 -11.83 -8.12 19.60
C SER A 73 -11.41 -6.77 18.98
N ALA A 74 -11.49 -5.68 19.74
CA ALA A 74 -11.03 -4.37 19.25
C ALA A 74 -9.56 -4.40 18.81
N VAL A 75 -8.71 -5.14 19.54
CA VAL A 75 -7.29 -5.29 19.20
C VAL A 75 -7.09 -6.16 17.97
N ASP A 76 -7.78 -7.30 17.87
CA ASP A 76 -7.70 -8.18 16.68
C ASP A 76 -8.12 -7.43 15.42
N ARG A 77 -9.24 -6.69 15.46
CA ARG A 77 -9.73 -5.89 14.34
C ARG A 77 -8.76 -4.77 13.95
N MET A 78 -8.18 -4.07 14.93
CA MET A 78 -7.17 -3.04 14.66
C MET A 78 -5.96 -3.64 13.95
N ARG A 79 -5.46 -4.80 14.42
CA ARG A 79 -4.30 -5.47 13.82
C ARG A 79 -4.58 -5.95 12.39
N ILE A 80 -5.73 -6.58 12.15
CA ILE A 80 -6.17 -6.97 10.81
C ILE A 80 -6.26 -5.74 9.89
N SER A 81 -6.87 -4.65 10.37
CA SER A 81 -7.02 -3.42 9.58
C SER A 81 -5.68 -2.82 9.17
N VAL A 82 -4.70 -2.79 10.08
CA VAL A 82 -3.34 -2.29 9.76
C VAL A 82 -2.65 -3.19 8.74
N THR A 83 -2.68 -4.51 8.94
CA THR A 83 -2.09 -5.48 8.00
C THR A 83 -2.74 -5.38 6.61
N ASN A 84 -4.07 -5.23 6.55
CA ASN A 84 -4.81 -5.02 5.31
C ASN A 84 -4.45 -3.71 4.62
N GLY A 85 -4.34 -2.61 5.37
CA GLY A 85 -3.92 -1.31 4.81
C GLY A 85 -2.53 -1.38 4.17
N LEU A 86 -1.59 -2.08 4.81
CA LEU A 86 -0.25 -2.30 4.25
C LEU A 86 -0.29 -3.18 2.98
N ARG A 87 -1.14 -4.22 2.96
CA ARG A 87 -1.35 -5.08 1.79
C ARG A 87 -1.93 -4.32 0.61
N THR A 88 -2.97 -3.50 0.84
CA THR A 88 -3.55 -2.61 -0.18
C THR A 88 -2.50 -1.67 -0.73
N LYS A 89 -1.73 -1.00 0.14
CA LYS A 89 -0.68 -0.07 -0.31
C LYS A 89 0.38 -0.76 -1.17
N LEU A 90 0.76 -1.99 -0.83
CA LEU A 90 1.71 -2.77 -1.62
C LEU A 90 1.13 -3.17 -2.98
N ARG A 91 -0.13 -3.61 -3.02
CA ARG A 91 -0.83 -3.89 -4.28
C ARG A 91 -0.87 -2.65 -5.17
N ASP A 92 -1.26 -1.50 -4.63
CA ASP A 92 -1.38 -0.27 -5.40
C ASP A 92 -0.01 0.15 -5.98
N THR A 93 1.05 0.09 -5.17
CA THR A 93 2.41 0.33 -5.65
C THR A 93 2.82 -0.65 -6.76
N MET A 94 2.44 -1.92 -6.69
CA MET A 94 2.74 -2.91 -7.75
C MET A 94 1.95 -2.64 -9.04
N ASN A 95 0.71 -2.15 -8.93
CA ASN A 95 -0.06 -1.71 -10.10
C ASN A 95 0.60 -0.50 -10.78
N ASP A 96 1.25 0.39 -10.02
CA ASP A 96 1.99 1.50 -10.60
C ASP A 96 3.23 1.01 -11.38
N PHE A 97 3.94 -0.01 -10.86
CA PHE A 97 5.04 -0.65 -11.59
C PHE A 97 4.56 -1.34 -12.88
N GLN A 98 3.40 -1.99 -12.82
CA GLN A 98 2.76 -2.59 -13.98
C GLN A 98 2.46 -1.52 -15.05
N THR A 99 1.90 -0.39 -14.64
CA THR A 99 1.64 0.75 -15.52
C THR A 99 2.93 1.30 -16.12
N LEU A 100 4.02 1.38 -15.33
CA LEU A 100 5.33 1.78 -15.84
C LEU A 100 5.88 0.79 -16.89
N ARG A 101 5.74 -0.52 -16.67
CA ARG A 101 6.16 -1.54 -17.63
C ARG A 101 5.48 -1.35 -18.98
N ASP A 102 4.16 -1.18 -18.96
CA ASP A 102 3.36 -1.03 -20.17
C ASP A 102 3.70 0.31 -20.87
N LYS A 103 3.99 1.36 -20.09
CA LYS A 103 4.48 2.64 -20.61
C LYS A 103 5.84 2.51 -21.31
N VAL A 104 6.82 1.86 -20.68
CA VAL A 104 8.16 1.61 -21.26
C VAL A 104 8.05 0.90 -22.60
N LEU A 105 7.19 -0.12 -22.70
CA LEU A 105 6.94 -0.85 -23.95
C LEU A 105 6.28 0.04 -25.01
N SER A 106 5.23 0.77 -24.64
CA SER A 106 4.52 1.69 -25.53
C SER A 106 5.46 2.77 -26.08
N ASP A 107 6.30 3.35 -25.22
CA ASP A 107 7.27 4.37 -25.58
C ASP A 107 8.31 3.82 -26.57
N HIS A 108 8.73 2.57 -26.42
CA HIS A 108 9.64 1.91 -27.36
C HIS A 108 8.98 1.63 -28.72
N LYS A 109 7.73 1.16 -28.74
CA LYS A 109 6.95 0.99 -29.98
C LYS A 109 6.81 2.31 -30.74
N GLU A 110 6.48 3.39 -30.03
CA GLU A 110 6.37 4.71 -30.65
C GLU A 110 7.71 5.24 -31.19
N TYR A 111 8.81 5.00 -30.46
CA TYR A 111 10.15 5.32 -30.94
C TYR A 111 10.47 4.58 -32.25
N LEU A 112 10.22 3.26 -32.31
CA LEU A 112 10.44 2.46 -33.51
C LEU A 112 9.58 2.96 -34.68
N ARG A 113 8.30 3.29 -34.46
CA ARG A 113 7.42 3.87 -35.49
C ARG A 113 8.02 5.14 -36.09
N ARG A 114 8.42 6.09 -35.24
CA ARG A 114 9.04 7.36 -35.68
C ARG A 114 10.35 7.12 -36.41
N ARG A 115 11.17 6.19 -35.94
CA ARG A 115 12.48 5.90 -36.53
C ARG A 115 12.37 5.22 -37.89
N CYS A 116 11.42 4.30 -38.06
CA CYS A 116 11.12 3.67 -39.35
C CYS A 116 10.59 4.68 -40.35
N TYR A 117 9.60 5.50 -39.96
CA TYR A 117 9.07 6.56 -40.82
C TYR A 117 10.16 7.53 -41.29
N ASN A 118 11.07 7.93 -40.41
CA ASN A 118 12.20 8.80 -40.78
C ASN A 118 13.23 8.12 -41.69
N ALA A 119 13.28 6.78 -41.72
CA ALA A 119 14.22 6.02 -42.53
C ALA A 119 13.64 5.65 -43.91
N THR A 120 12.36 5.26 -43.97
CA THR A 120 11.67 4.77 -45.18
C THR A 120 10.74 5.80 -45.83
N GLY A 121 10.22 6.75 -45.06
CA GLY A 121 9.15 7.66 -45.47
C GLY A 121 7.74 7.07 -45.36
N GLU A 122 7.60 5.81 -44.95
CA GLU A 122 6.33 5.10 -44.85
C GLU A 122 5.99 4.80 -43.39
N VAL A 123 4.68 4.83 -43.05
CA VAL A 123 4.22 4.48 -41.72
C VAL A 123 4.23 2.96 -41.57
N PRO A 124 5.02 2.39 -40.64
CA PRO A 124 5.09 0.95 -40.47
C PRO A 124 3.78 0.40 -39.92
N GLY A 125 3.42 -0.82 -40.36
CA GLY A 125 2.25 -1.54 -39.84
C GLY A 125 2.46 -2.00 -38.39
N GLU A 126 1.36 -2.28 -37.67
CA GLU A 126 1.45 -2.74 -36.28
C GLU A 126 2.20 -4.08 -36.15
N ASP A 127 1.92 -5.02 -37.05
CA ASP A 127 2.59 -6.32 -37.11
C ASP A 127 4.11 -6.19 -37.35
N GLU A 128 4.51 -5.19 -38.12
CA GLU A 128 5.92 -4.91 -38.38
C GLU A 128 6.60 -4.44 -37.10
N ILE A 129 6.00 -3.48 -36.38
CA ILE A 129 6.51 -2.97 -35.10
C ILE A 129 6.60 -4.07 -34.05
N GLU A 130 5.58 -4.93 -33.95
CA GLU A 130 5.61 -6.07 -33.02
C GLU A 130 6.75 -7.05 -33.33
N ARG A 131 7.03 -7.30 -34.62
CA ARG A 131 8.19 -8.10 -35.03
C ARG A 131 9.52 -7.45 -34.65
N MET A 132 9.62 -6.12 -34.75
CA MET A 132 10.81 -5.35 -34.34
C MET A 132 11.01 -5.42 -32.82
N VAL A 133 9.94 -5.27 -32.04
CA VAL A 133 9.95 -5.40 -30.58
C VAL A 133 10.26 -6.82 -30.14
N SER A 134 9.82 -7.84 -30.87
CA SER A 134 10.10 -9.23 -30.53
C SER A 134 11.53 -9.67 -30.87
N GLY A 135 12.33 -8.82 -31.52
CA GLY A 135 13.66 -9.16 -32.03
C GLY A 135 13.66 -10.22 -33.15
N SER A 136 12.48 -10.64 -33.61
CA SER A 136 12.27 -11.71 -34.59
C SER A 136 12.37 -11.23 -36.05
N GLY A 137 12.34 -9.91 -36.27
CA GLY A 137 12.56 -9.30 -37.57
C GLY A 137 13.93 -8.64 -37.65
N LYS A 138 14.76 -9.09 -38.60
CA LYS A 138 15.79 -8.20 -39.16
C LYS A 138 15.07 -7.01 -39.75
N VAL A 139 15.27 -5.84 -39.16
CA VAL A 139 14.76 -4.61 -39.73
C VAL A 139 15.72 -4.24 -40.85
N GLU A 140 15.46 -4.76 -42.06
CA GLU A 140 16.22 -4.43 -43.27
C GLU A 140 16.35 -2.90 -43.44
N VAL A 141 15.36 -2.15 -42.95
CA VAL A 141 15.32 -0.68 -42.89
C VAL A 141 16.54 -0.06 -42.18
N PHE A 142 17.17 -0.75 -41.22
CA PHE A 142 18.34 -0.23 -40.50
C PHE A 142 19.67 -0.89 -40.91
N GLU A 143 19.66 -2.06 -41.57
CA GLU A 143 20.90 -2.80 -41.91
C GLU A 143 21.85 -2.02 -42.85
N GLY A 144 21.34 -1.02 -43.59
CA GLY A 144 22.17 -0.14 -44.43
C GLY A 144 22.79 1.08 -43.73
N ARG A 145 22.45 1.33 -42.45
CA ARG A 145 22.91 2.50 -41.68
C ARG A 145 23.52 2.05 -40.35
N THR A 146 24.79 1.66 -40.37
CA THR A 146 25.50 1.00 -39.25
C THR A 146 25.35 1.69 -37.90
N GLU A 147 25.54 3.01 -37.81
CA GLU A 147 25.40 3.75 -36.55
C GLU A 147 23.96 3.71 -36.01
N LEU A 148 23.01 3.83 -36.93
CA LEU A 148 21.58 3.88 -36.68
C LEU A 148 21.06 2.51 -36.19
N TYR A 149 21.57 1.42 -36.78
CA TYR A 149 21.31 0.06 -36.34
C TYR A 149 21.86 -0.21 -34.94
N LEU A 150 23.11 0.20 -34.67
CA LEU A 150 23.75 -0.01 -33.37
C LEU A 150 23.01 0.74 -32.24
N GLU A 151 22.63 2.00 -32.46
CA GLU A 151 21.85 2.78 -31.49
C GLU A 151 20.49 2.13 -31.18
N ASN A 152 19.74 1.73 -32.23
CA ASN A 152 18.46 1.05 -32.05
C ASN A 152 18.61 -0.27 -31.31
N LYS A 153 19.65 -1.05 -31.63
CA LYS A 153 19.93 -2.32 -30.97
C LYS A 153 20.22 -2.14 -29.49
N GLU A 154 21.10 -1.22 -29.12
CA GLU A 154 21.42 -0.97 -27.71
C GLU A 154 20.21 -0.48 -26.92
N ARG A 155 19.37 0.36 -27.54
CA ARG A 155 18.12 0.84 -26.94
C ARG A 155 17.11 -0.30 -26.77
N HIS A 156 16.98 -1.15 -27.77
CA HIS A 156 16.10 -2.31 -27.72
C HIS A 156 16.53 -3.27 -26.60
N GLU A 157 17.81 -3.60 -26.52
CA GLU A 157 18.36 -4.43 -25.43
C GLU A 157 18.06 -3.81 -24.06
N ALA A 158 18.27 -2.50 -23.89
CA ALA A 158 17.98 -1.81 -22.64
C ALA A 158 16.48 -1.92 -22.25
N VAL A 159 15.57 -1.68 -23.20
CA VAL A 159 14.11 -1.79 -22.96
C VAL A 159 13.71 -3.22 -22.61
N MET A 160 14.24 -4.22 -23.30
CA MET A 160 13.93 -5.63 -23.03
C MET A 160 14.43 -6.08 -21.66
N ASP A 161 15.61 -5.62 -21.25
CA ASP A 161 16.14 -5.90 -19.91
C ASP A 161 15.27 -5.26 -18.83
N ILE A 162 14.84 -4.01 -19.03
CA ILE A 162 13.89 -3.33 -18.12
C ILE A 162 12.58 -4.11 -18.02
N GLN A 163 12.01 -4.55 -19.15
CA GLN A 163 10.79 -5.37 -19.14
C GLN A 163 10.98 -6.65 -18.35
N ARG A 164 12.08 -7.38 -18.57
CA ARG A 164 12.39 -8.62 -17.85
C ARG A 164 12.54 -8.39 -16.35
N SER A 165 13.22 -7.31 -15.96
CA SER A 165 13.38 -6.93 -14.55
C SER A 165 12.04 -6.54 -13.91
N LEU A 166 11.14 -5.86 -14.65
CA LEU A 166 9.78 -5.56 -14.19
C LEU A 166 8.88 -6.80 -14.14
N ASP A 167 9.06 -7.79 -15.02
CA ASP A 167 8.33 -9.05 -14.97
C ASP A 167 8.68 -9.88 -13.72
N ASN A 168 9.96 -9.87 -13.31
CA ASN A 168 10.37 -10.48 -12.04
C ASN A 168 9.67 -9.84 -10.84
N LEU A 169 9.42 -8.52 -10.89
CA LEU A 169 8.67 -7.81 -9.87
C LEU A 169 7.18 -8.18 -9.92
N HIS A 170 6.61 -8.30 -11.12
CA HIS A 170 5.23 -8.74 -11.33
C HIS A 170 5.00 -10.16 -10.75
N GLN A 171 5.97 -11.07 -10.87
CA GLN A 171 5.86 -12.39 -10.27
C GLN A 171 5.75 -12.32 -8.73
N VAL A 172 6.54 -11.45 -8.07
CA VAL A 172 6.43 -11.24 -6.62
C VAL A 172 5.04 -10.70 -6.25
N PHE A 173 4.46 -9.86 -7.10
CA PHE A 173 3.10 -9.35 -6.94
C PHE A 173 2.04 -10.46 -7.06
N LEU A 174 2.14 -11.34 -8.06
CA LEU A 174 1.23 -12.47 -8.22
C LEU A 174 1.27 -13.42 -7.01
N ASP A 175 2.46 -13.71 -6.49
CA ASP A 175 2.61 -14.51 -5.27
C ASP A 175 1.93 -13.84 -4.07
N MET A 176 1.85 -12.51 -4.05
CA MET A 176 1.13 -11.77 -3.02
C MET A 176 -0.38 -11.75 -3.24
N ALA A 177 -0.86 -11.79 -4.48
CA ALA A 177 -2.29 -11.87 -4.76
C ALA A 177 -2.92 -13.13 -4.13
N VAL A 178 -2.18 -14.23 -4.05
CA VAL A 178 -2.58 -15.45 -3.32
C VAL A 178 -2.77 -15.18 -1.81
N LEU A 179 -1.95 -14.30 -1.22
CA LEU A 179 -2.13 -13.86 0.18
C LEU A 179 -3.34 -12.91 0.35
N VAL A 180 -3.79 -12.24 -0.71
CA VAL A 180 -4.96 -11.34 -0.71
C VAL A 180 -6.25 -12.15 -0.77
N GLU A 181 -6.32 -13.18 -1.62
CA GLU A 181 -7.55 -13.96 -1.85
C GLU A 181 -8.02 -14.73 -0.63
N THR A 182 -7.08 -15.17 0.23
CA THR A 182 -7.42 -15.79 1.53
C THR A 182 -8.01 -14.82 2.57
N GLN A 183 -7.97 -13.50 2.34
CA GLN A 183 -8.53 -12.47 3.23
C GLN A 183 -9.65 -11.62 2.60
N GLY A 184 -9.97 -11.85 1.32
CA GLY A 184 -10.87 -11.01 0.51
C GLY A 184 -12.30 -10.86 1.03
N GLU A 185 -12.74 -11.72 1.94
CA GLU A 185 -14.09 -11.67 2.53
C GLU A 185 -14.23 -10.67 3.71
N LYS A 186 -13.13 -10.01 4.14
CA LYS A 186 -13.13 -9.11 5.33
C LYS A 186 -12.86 -7.64 5.06
N ILE A 187 -12.75 -7.21 3.80
CA ILE A 187 -12.57 -5.78 3.48
C ILE A 187 -13.85 -4.98 3.83
N ASP A 188 -15.03 -5.58 3.72
CA ASP A 188 -16.32 -5.02 4.17
C ASP A 188 -16.41 -4.85 5.70
N GLU A 189 -15.49 -5.44 6.48
CA GLU A 189 -15.44 -5.20 7.91
C GLU A 189 -14.83 -3.83 8.27
N ILE A 190 -14.18 -3.09 7.37
CA ILE A 190 -13.55 -1.79 7.72
C ILE A 190 -14.61 -0.72 8.02
N GLU A 191 -15.62 -0.58 7.17
CA GLU A 191 -16.73 0.36 7.38
C GLU A 191 -17.53 -0.03 8.64
N HIS A 192 -17.75 -1.33 8.83
CA HIS A 192 -18.34 -1.89 10.04
C HIS A 192 -17.46 -1.70 11.30
N ASN A 193 -16.13 -1.71 11.16
CA ASN A 193 -15.18 -1.51 12.27
C ASN A 193 -15.08 -0.05 12.70
N VAL A 194 -15.14 0.89 11.76
CA VAL A 194 -15.24 2.32 12.05
C VAL A 194 -16.60 2.63 12.69
N ALA A 195 -17.69 2.07 12.17
CA ALA A 195 -19.02 2.19 12.77
C ALA A 195 -19.05 1.62 14.20
N ASN A 196 -18.44 0.46 14.44
CA ASN A 196 -18.39 -0.16 15.77
C ASN A 196 -17.44 0.55 16.74
N ALA A 197 -16.33 1.11 16.28
CA ALA A 197 -15.49 1.97 17.11
C ALA A 197 -16.25 3.24 17.55
N GLY A 198 -17.00 3.85 16.63
CA GLY A 198 -17.89 4.97 16.92
C GLY A 198 -18.97 4.62 17.95
N SER A 199 -19.59 3.43 17.83
CA SER A 199 -20.61 2.98 18.79
C SER A 199 -20.05 2.70 20.18
N PHE A 200 -18.85 2.11 20.31
CA PHE A 200 -18.17 1.90 21.59
C PHE A 200 -17.82 3.22 22.30
N VAL A 201 -17.28 4.21 21.56
CA VAL A 201 -16.96 5.53 22.11
C VAL A 201 -18.23 6.26 22.55
N SER A 202 -19.30 6.19 21.75
CA SER A 202 -20.61 6.76 22.09
C SER A 202 -21.19 6.12 23.36
N GLY A 203 -21.15 4.79 23.47
CA GLY A 203 -21.60 4.05 24.67
C GLY A 203 -20.79 4.39 25.93
N GLY A 204 -19.46 4.47 25.81
CA GLY A 204 -18.56 4.90 26.89
C GLY A 204 -18.84 6.34 27.35
N THR A 205 -19.08 7.25 26.41
CA THR A 205 -19.43 8.65 26.70
C THR A 205 -20.77 8.75 27.43
N ASN A 206 -21.75 7.96 26.99
CA ASN A 206 -23.08 7.94 27.58
C ASN A 206 -23.05 7.37 29.01
N SER A 207 -22.31 6.29 29.24
CA SER A 207 -22.14 5.72 30.59
C SER A 207 -21.42 6.69 31.55
N LEU A 208 -20.43 7.45 31.07
CA LEU A 208 -19.80 8.55 31.83
C LEU A 208 -20.79 9.69 32.15
N PHE A 209 -21.65 10.04 31.20
CA PHE A 209 -22.69 11.04 31.38
C PHE A 209 -23.73 10.60 32.43
N TYR A 210 -24.22 9.36 32.35
CA TYR A 210 -25.12 8.78 33.36
C TYR A 210 -24.46 8.69 34.74
N ALA A 211 -23.21 8.24 34.82
CA ALA A 211 -22.46 8.20 36.08
C ALA A 211 -22.35 9.60 36.72
N LYS A 212 -22.10 10.65 35.91
CA LYS A 212 -22.08 12.05 36.37
C LYS A 212 -23.45 12.52 36.87
N GLN A 213 -24.54 12.12 36.23
CA GLN A 213 -25.89 12.43 36.69
C GLN A 213 -26.25 11.72 38.00
N VAL A 214 -25.95 10.43 38.12
CA VAL A 214 -26.16 9.65 39.35
C VAL A 214 -25.33 10.24 40.50
N ARG A 215 -24.06 10.60 40.25
CA ARG A 215 -23.22 11.30 41.25
C ARG A 215 -23.81 12.62 41.71
N LYS A 216 -24.41 13.41 40.80
CA LYS A 216 -25.10 14.67 41.17
C LYS A 216 -26.35 14.42 42.01
N LYS A 217 -27.13 13.37 41.71
CA LYS A 217 -28.34 13.02 42.46
C LYS A 217 -28.02 12.44 43.85
N GLY A 218 -26.97 11.62 43.97
CA GLY A 218 -26.55 11.02 45.25
C GLY A 218 -26.17 12.03 46.33
N LYS A 219 -25.68 13.22 45.95
CA LYS A 219 -25.37 14.30 46.89
C LYS A 219 -26.59 14.80 47.67
N LYS A 220 -27.80 14.71 47.10
CA LYS A 220 -29.03 15.19 47.77
C LYS A 220 -29.43 14.31 48.96
N TRP A 221 -29.21 13.00 48.87
CA TRP A 221 -29.59 12.06 49.95
C TRP A 221 -28.70 12.22 51.19
N VAL A 222 -27.42 12.57 51.00
CA VAL A 222 -26.47 12.85 52.09
C VAL A 222 -26.95 14.01 52.98
N TYR A 223 -27.54 15.06 52.40
CA TYR A 223 -28.09 16.18 53.18
C TYR A 223 -29.29 15.76 54.04
N TRP A 224 -30.16 14.87 53.54
CA TRP A 224 -31.27 14.34 54.33
C TRP A 224 -30.81 13.48 55.50
N VAL A 225 -29.81 12.62 55.28
CA VAL A 225 -29.21 11.81 56.36
C VAL A 225 -28.58 12.71 57.43
N TRP A 226 -27.87 13.77 57.03
CA TRP A 226 -27.28 14.71 57.98
C TRP A 226 -28.33 15.51 58.76
N ALA A 227 -29.39 15.96 58.09
CA ALA A 227 -30.50 16.67 58.73
C ALA A 227 -31.21 15.81 59.79
N VAL A 228 -31.50 14.53 59.48
CA VAL A 228 -32.10 13.59 60.44
C VAL A 228 -31.18 13.35 61.63
N GLY A 229 -29.87 13.17 61.41
CA GLY A 229 -28.89 13.01 62.48
C GLY A 229 -28.83 14.23 63.42
N LEU A 230 -28.94 15.43 62.87
CA LEU A 230 -28.93 16.68 63.64
C LEU A 230 -30.20 16.83 64.49
N ILE A 231 -31.37 16.45 63.95
CA ILE A 231 -32.63 16.43 64.70
C ILE A 231 -32.53 15.46 65.89
N ILE A 232 -32.00 14.26 65.70
CA ILE A 232 -31.83 13.28 66.78
C ILE A 232 -30.92 13.82 67.88
N LEU A 233 -29.80 14.45 67.51
CA LEU A 233 -28.88 15.09 68.46
C LEU A 233 -29.56 16.20 69.28
N LEU A 234 -30.37 17.05 68.64
CA LEU A 234 -31.10 18.12 69.32
C LEU A 234 -32.11 17.56 70.32
N VAL A 235 -32.85 16.51 69.95
CA VAL A 235 -33.81 15.85 70.87
C VAL A 235 -33.10 15.26 72.08
N CYS A 236 -31.97 14.57 71.87
CA CYS A 236 -31.16 14.04 72.97
C CYS A 236 -30.63 15.14 73.90
N PHE A 237 -30.19 16.27 73.34
CA PHE A 237 -29.68 17.40 74.10
C PHE A 237 -30.77 18.07 74.96
N ILE A 238 -31.97 18.28 74.40
CA ILE A 238 -33.12 18.82 75.14
C ILE A 238 -33.55 17.86 76.25
N ALA A 239 -33.59 16.55 75.98
CA ALA A 239 -33.91 15.54 76.99
C ALA A 239 -32.93 15.57 78.16
N MET A 240 -31.62 15.72 77.90
CA MET A 240 -30.60 15.88 78.96
C MET A 240 -30.73 17.18 79.75
N LEU A 241 -31.17 18.28 79.13
CA LEU A 241 -31.39 19.54 79.84
C LEU A 241 -32.69 19.57 80.65
N SER A 242 -33.67 18.73 80.30
CA SER A 242 -34.95 18.61 81.03
C SER A 242 -34.93 17.59 82.17
N SER A 243 -33.86 16.79 82.27
CA SER A 243 -33.62 15.82 83.34
C SER A 243 -32.70 16.38 84.41
#